data_AF-A0A0F9TXM6-F1
#
_entry.id   AF-A0A0F9TXM6-F1
#
_cell.length_a   1.000
_cell.length_b   1.000
_cell.length_c   1.000
_cell.angle_alpha   90.00
_cell.angle_beta   90.00
_cell.angle_gamma   90.00
#
_symmetry.space_group_name_H-M   'P 1'
#
loop_
_entity.id
_entity.type
_entity.pdbx_description
1 polymer ?
#
loop_
_entity_poly.entity_id
_entity_poly.type
_entity_poly.pdbx_seq_one_letter_code
_entity_poly.pdbx_strand_id
1 'polypeptide(L)'
;MTHSHFVKSARKNYPNEGIKKGEPYYWWAFRYGGKHRSKIRPERSQLTQSEFLSRIWSLEDNALQSIDCAEDCEGVLSELEDIYTEEENKKDELNEGFKAGHIGELLEERYELSYEMWTDLDNLKSDLEGVEGDIETKNNELQNLNSETEDDGELETIDNLSAELTDLEVDRNNALEEIKSLSYQGN
;
A
#
# COMPACT_ATOMS: atom_id res chain seq x y z
N MET A 1 14.15 3.45 -14.43
CA MET A 1 13.17 4.41 -13.90
C MET A 1 13.56 5.85 -14.27
N THR A 2 12.60 6.74 -14.51
CA THR A 2 12.86 8.16 -14.81
C THR A 2 12.80 8.99 -13.54
N HIS A 3 13.57 10.08 -13.45
CA HIS A 3 13.50 11.01 -12.32
C HIS A 3 12.70 12.26 -12.69
N SER A 4 11.93 12.77 -11.73
CA SER A 4 11.28 14.08 -11.88
C SER A 4 12.25 15.22 -11.57
N HIS A 5 12.14 16.30 -12.33
CA HIS A 5 12.95 17.50 -12.16
C HIS A 5 12.06 18.67 -11.78
N PHE A 6 12.33 19.28 -10.62
CA PHE A 6 11.66 20.49 -10.18
C PHE A 6 12.25 21.74 -10.85
N VAL A 7 11.39 22.60 -11.37
CA VAL A 7 11.73 23.88 -11.98
C VAL A 7 11.05 24.99 -11.21
N LYS A 8 11.84 25.88 -10.58
CA LYS A 8 11.33 26.94 -9.71
C LYS A 8 10.46 27.98 -10.42
N SER A 9 10.72 28.26 -11.70
CA SER A 9 10.00 29.29 -12.47
C SER A 9 10.03 28.97 -13.97
N ALA A 10 8.85 28.77 -14.56
CA ALA A 10 8.71 28.51 -15.98
C ALA A 10 9.14 29.71 -16.85
N ARG A 11 9.95 29.45 -17.89
CA ARG A 11 10.43 30.49 -18.82
C ARG A 11 9.40 30.89 -19.87
N LYS A 12 8.41 30.02 -20.13
CA LYS A 12 7.34 30.19 -21.12
C LYS A 12 6.04 29.59 -20.59
N ASN A 13 4.92 29.96 -21.21
CA ASN A 13 3.62 29.35 -20.94
C ASN A 13 3.55 27.94 -21.54
N TYR A 14 2.93 27.01 -20.81
CA TYR A 14 2.57 25.67 -21.24
C TYR A 14 1.05 25.50 -21.04
N PRO A 15 0.23 25.94 -22.01
CA PRO A 15 -1.22 26.04 -21.84
C PRO A 15 -1.91 24.69 -21.68
N ASN A 16 -1.40 23.63 -22.33
CA ASN A 16 -2.00 22.29 -22.26
C ASN A 16 -1.85 21.68 -20.86
N GLU A 17 -0.78 22.03 -20.17
CA GLU A 17 -0.46 21.58 -18.81
C GLU A 17 -0.87 22.61 -17.74
N GLY A 18 -1.51 23.72 -18.17
CA GLY A 18 -1.98 24.79 -17.30
C GLY A 18 -0.88 25.61 -16.62
N ILE A 19 0.40 25.49 -17.00
CA ILE A 19 1.54 26.14 -16.35
C ILE A 19 1.81 27.50 -17.01
N LYS A 20 1.75 28.59 -16.24
CA LYS A 20 2.07 29.94 -16.72
C LYS A 20 3.55 30.27 -16.54
N LYS A 21 4.07 31.21 -17.35
CA LYS A 21 5.41 31.77 -17.19
C LYS A 21 5.56 32.33 -15.77
N GLY A 22 6.65 31.96 -15.09
CA GLY A 22 6.90 32.31 -13.69
C GLY A 22 6.48 31.23 -12.69
N GLU A 23 5.56 30.32 -13.04
CA GLU A 23 5.08 29.30 -12.10
C GLU A 23 6.09 28.15 -11.93
N PRO A 24 6.21 27.58 -10.71
CA PRO A 24 6.99 26.37 -10.49
C PRO A 24 6.27 25.15 -11.10
N TYR A 25 7.05 24.16 -11.55
CA TYR A 25 6.50 22.91 -12.09
C TYR A 25 7.52 21.77 -12.05
N TYR A 26 7.05 20.55 -12.27
CA TYR A 26 7.86 19.33 -12.41
C TYR A 26 7.86 18.87 -13.86
N TRP A 27 8.96 18.28 -14.32
CA TRP A 27 9.01 17.60 -15.60
C TRP A 27 9.83 16.32 -15.55
N TRP A 28 9.50 15.37 -16.41
CA TRP A 28 10.24 14.13 -16.60
C TRP A 28 10.18 13.71 -18.08
N ALA A 29 11.06 12.81 -18.50
CA ALA A 29 11.07 12.30 -19.86
C ALA A 29 11.64 10.88 -19.89
N PHE A 30 10.94 9.97 -20.58
CA PHE A 30 11.42 8.62 -20.83
C PHE A 30 12.48 8.60 -21.94
N ARG A 31 13.30 7.55 -21.97
CA ARG A 31 14.42 7.41 -22.93
C ARG A 31 13.99 7.61 -24.40
N TYR A 32 12.79 7.17 -24.75
CA TYR A 32 12.21 7.28 -26.09
C TYR A 32 10.90 8.06 -26.11
N GLY A 33 10.73 9.04 -25.21
CA GLY A 33 9.48 9.78 -25.02
C GLY A 33 9.62 11.30 -25.09
N GLY A 34 8.47 11.97 -25.17
CA GLY A 34 8.37 13.41 -25.01
C GLY A 34 8.63 13.87 -23.57
N LYS A 35 8.76 15.18 -23.38
CA LYS A 35 8.84 15.79 -22.04
C LYS A 35 7.43 15.92 -21.46
N HIS A 36 7.18 15.23 -20.37
CA HIS A 36 5.98 15.36 -19.54
C HIS A 36 6.16 16.49 -18.53
N ARG A 37 5.07 17.15 -18.14
CA ARG A 37 5.07 18.25 -17.16
C ARG A 37 3.84 18.16 -16.28
N SER A 38 3.99 18.54 -15.02
CA SER A 38 2.88 18.68 -14.07
C SER A 38 3.18 19.80 -13.09
N LYS A 39 2.13 20.42 -12.54
CA LYS A 39 2.27 21.35 -11.41
C LYS A 39 2.56 20.62 -10.10
N ILE A 40 2.01 19.42 -9.98
CA ILE A 40 2.14 18.56 -8.82
C ILE A 40 3.30 17.59 -9.07
N ARG A 41 4.02 17.21 -8.01
CA ARG A 41 5.07 16.21 -8.11
C ARG A 41 4.44 14.91 -8.64
N PRO A 42 5.00 14.30 -9.71
CA PRO A 42 4.47 13.03 -10.21
C PRO A 42 4.69 11.93 -9.18
N GLU A 43 3.74 11.01 -9.11
CA GLU A 43 3.83 9.77 -8.34
C GLU A 43 4.88 8.84 -8.94
N ARG A 44 5.36 7.87 -8.14
CA ARG A 44 6.35 6.90 -8.62
C ARG A 44 5.80 6.11 -9.80
N SER A 45 4.54 5.68 -9.72
CA SER A 45 3.81 4.97 -10.79
C SER A 45 3.89 5.70 -12.14
N GLN A 46 3.84 7.03 -12.13
CA GLN A 46 3.92 7.89 -13.32
C GLN A 46 5.34 8.04 -13.89
N LEU A 47 6.37 7.58 -13.17
CA LEU A 47 7.79 7.68 -13.52
C LEU A 47 8.36 6.38 -14.12
N THR A 48 7.51 5.37 -14.32
CA THR A 48 7.84 4.12 -15.01
C THR A 48 6.98 3.93 -16.27
N GLN A 49 7.46 3.09 -17.18
CA GLN A 49 6.68 2.60 -18.33
C GLN A 49 6.31 1.12 -18.16
N SER A 50 6.79 0.47 -17.10
CA SER A 50 6.39 -0.89 -16.75
C SER A 50 5.02 -0.83 -16.11
N GLU A 51 4.06 -1.52 -16.71
CA GLU A 51 2.71 -1.68 -16.18
C GLU A 51 2.73 -2.33 -14.79
N PHE A 52 3.49 -3.42 -14.64
CA PHE A 52 3.75 -4.08 -13.35
C PHE A 52 4.19 -3.09 -12.26
N LEU A 53 5.30 -2.36 -12.49
CA LEU A 53 5.80 -1.40 -11.49
C LEU A 53 4.83 -0.24 -11.24
N SER A 54 4.05 0.14 -12.26
CA SER A 54 3.04 1.18 -12.11
C SER A 54 1.91 0.74 -11.17
N ARG A 55 1.46 -0.51 -11.27
CA ARG A 55 0.43 -1.09 -10.39
C ARG A 55 0.97 -1.24 -8.96
N ILE A 56 2.12 -1.88 -8.82
CA ILE A 56 2.78 -2.07 -7.52
C ILE A 56 3.00 -0.75 -6.76
N TRP A 57 3.58 0.27 -7.40
CA TRP A 57 3.78 1.54 -6.70
C TRP A 57 2.48 2.33 -6.48
N SER A 58 1.45 2.09 -7.28
CA SER A 58 0.12 2.67 -7.00
C SER A 58 -0.48 2.06 -5.73
N LEU A 59 -0.30 0.74 -5.52
CA LEU A 59 -0.70 0.06 -4.29
C LEU A 59 0.07 0.61 -3.08
N GLU A 60 1.40 0.72 -3.18
CA GLU A 60 2.26 1.25 -2.11
C GLU A 60 1.93 2.69 -1.72
N ASP A 61 1.87 3.58 -2.72
CA ASP A 61 1.77 5.03 -2.47
C ASP A 61 0.33 5.44 -2.09
N ASN A 62 -0.69 4.63 -2.43
CA ASN A 62 -2.10 4.96 -2.22
C ASN A 62 -2.84 3.92 -1.37
N ALA A 63 -3.00 2.70 -1.89
CA ALA A 63 -3.93 1.74 -1.31
C ALA A 63 -3.50 1.26 0.07
N LEU A 64 -2.22 0.93 0.25
CA LEU A 64 -1.68 0.55 1.57
C LEU A 64 -1.77 1.70 2.58
N GLN A 65 -1.56 2.93 2.14
CA GLN A 65 -1.63 4.11 3.02
C GLN A 65 -3.06 4.42 3.50
N SER A 66 -4.07 3.92 2.79
CA SER A 66 -5.49 4.10 3.14
C SER A 66 -6.09 3.00 4.01
N ILE A 67 -5.33 1.96 4.36
CA ILE A 67 -5.83 0.87 5.22
C ILE A 67 -5.97 1.37 6.66
N ASP A 68 -7.18 1.27 7.19
CA ASP A 68 -7.51 1.64 8.58
C ASP A 68 -8.12 0.46 9.37
N CYS A 69 -8.61 -0.59 8.68
CA CYS A 69 -9.03 -1.85 9.28
C CYS A 69 -8.69 -3.07 8.40
N ALA A 70 -8.88 -4.28 8.91
CA ALA A 70 -8.58 -5.50 8.16
C ALA A 70 -9.40 -5.69 6.87
N GLU A 71 -10.65 -5.20 6.84
CA GLU A 71 -11.52 -5.30 5.66
C GLU A 71 -10.95 -4.49 4.47
N ASP A 72 -10.25 -3.39 4.73
CA ASP A 72 -9.65 -2.55 3.70
C ASP A 72 -8.54 -3.29 2.92
N CYS A 73 -7.95 -4.33 3.51
CA CYS A 73 -6.91 -5.15 2.87
C CYS A 73 -7.42 -5.96 1.67
N GLU A 74 -8.71 -6.29 1.62
CA GLU A 74 -9.27 -7.20 0.60
C GLU A 74 -9.08 -6.67 -0.82
N GLY A 75 -9.22 -5.35 -1.00
CA GLY A 75 -9.01 -4.71 -2.30
C GLY A 75 -7.56 -4.83 -2.76
N VAL A 76 -6.60 -4.68 -1.84
CA VAL A 76 -5.16 -4.77 -2.14
C VAL A 76 -4.75 -6.22 -2.40
N LEU A 77 -5.26 -7.18 -1.61
CA LEU A 77 -5.01 -8.61 -1.80
C LEU A 77 -5.53 -9.08 -3.16
N SER A 78 -6.75 -8.68 -3.54
CA SER A 78 -7.29 -9.00 -4.87
C SER A 78 -6.44 -8.40 -6.00
N GLU A 79 -5.96 -7.16 -5.85
CA GLU A 79 -5.12 -6.55 -6.89
C GLU A 79 -3.74 -7.22 -6.98
N LEU A 80 -3.13 -7.61 -5.87
CA LEU A 80 -1.88 -8.37 -5.84
C LEU A 80 -2.04 -9.76 -6.45
N GLU A 81 -3.15 -10.44 -6.19
CA GLU A 81 -3.50 -11.72 -6.82
C GLU A 81 -3.60 -11.61 -8.34
N ASP A 82 -4.27 -10.58 -8.82
CA ASP A 82 -4.34 -10.29 -10.25
C ASP A 82 -2.94 -10.04 -10.83
N ILE A 83 -2.06 -9.32 -10.12
CA ILE A 83 -0.70 -9.02 -10.59
C ILE A 83 0.14 -10.29 -10.73
N TYR A 84 0.26 -11.11 -9.67
CA TYR A 84 1.13 -12.29 -9.76
C TYR A 84 0.59 -13.30 -10.76
N THR A 85 -0.74 -13.51 -10.79
CA THR A 85 -1.38 -14.44 -11.72
C THR A 85 -1.16 -14.00 -13.17
N GLU A 86 -1.21 -12.69 -13.44
CA GLU A 86 -0.92 -12.16 -14.77
C GLU A 86 0.54 -12.41 -15.21
N GLU A 87 1.52 -12.23 -14.33
CA GLU A 87 2.92 -12.47 -14.67
C GLU A 87 3.24 -13.97 -14.85
N GLU A 88 2.62 -14.86 -14.06
CA GLU A 88 2.69 -16.32 -14.27
C GLU A 88 2.12 -16.71 -15.63
N ASN A 89 0.92 -16.22 -15.97
CA ASN A 89 0.29 -16.47 -17.26
C ASN A 89 1.15 -15.97 -18.43
N LYS A 90 1.69 -14.75 -18.33
CA LYS A 90 2.62 -14.20 -19.34
C LYS A 90 3.83 -15.11 -19.52
N LYS A 91 4.38 -15.67 -18.44
CA LYS A 91 5.53 -16.58 -18.50
C LYS A 91 5.14 -17.89 -19.19
N ASP A 92 3.98 -18.44 -18.86
CA ASP A 92 3.50 -19.70 -19.43
C ASP A 92 3.21 -19.65 -20.93
N GLU A 93 2.78 -18.49 -21.42
CA GLU A 93 2.56 -18.22 -22.84
C GLU A 93 3.86 -18.03 -23.64
N LEU A 94 5.01 -17.82 -22.99
CA LEU A 94 6.29 -17.73 -23.68
C LEU A 94 6.66 -19.07 -24.35
N ASN A 95 7.42 -18.99 -25.45
CA ASN A 95 8.04 -20.21 -25.99
C ASN A 95 9.19 -20.68 -25.08
N GLU A 96 9.55 -21.97 -25.17
CA GLU A 96 10.60 -22.59 -24.34
C GLU A 96 11.94 -21.84 -24.37
N GLY A 97 12.30 -21.24 -25.52
CA GLY A 97 13.53 -20.47 -25.67
C GLY A 97 13.53 -19.16 -24.88
N PHE A 98 12.38 -18.49 -24.76
CA PHE A 98 12.24 -17.27 -23.97
C PHE A 98 11.98 -17.55 -22.48
N LYS A 99 11.33 -18.68 -22.15
CA LYS A 99 11.13 -19.13 -20.76
C LYS A 99 12.45 -19.31 -20.01
N ALA A 100 13.45 -19.90 -20.64
CA ALA A 100 14.78 -20.10 -20.05
C ALA A 100 15.72 -18.88 -20.19
N GLY A 101 15.23 -17.77 -20.74
CA GLY A 101 16.02 -16.55 -20.93
C GLY A 101 15.63 -15.44 -19.94
N HIS A 102 16.29 -14.29 -20.07
CA HIS A 102 16.09 -13.12 -19.22
C HIS A 102 14.63 -12.66 -19.10
N ILE A 103 13.80 -12.84 -20.14
CA ILE A 103 12.38 -12.45 -20.07
C ILE A 103 11.62 -13.39 -19.12
N GLY A 104 11.85 -14.70 -19.20
CA GLY A 104 11.24 -15.66 -18.29
C GLY A 104 11.73 -15.51 -16.86
N GLU A 105 13.03 -15.22 -16.65
CA GLU A 105 13.60 -14.91 -15.33
C GLU A 105 12.96 -13.64 -14.72
N LEU A 106 12.78 -12.58 -15.52
CA LEU A 106 12.15 -11.33 -15.06
C LEU A 106 10.68 -11.54 -14.66
N LEU A 107 9.93 -12.34 -15.42
CA LEU A 107 8.53 -12.63 -15.08
C LEU A 107 8.44 -13.48 -13.81
N GLU A 108 9.36 -14.42 -13.61
CA GLU A 108 9.44 -15.20 -12.37
C GLU A 108 9.76 -14.31 -11.17
N GLU A 109 10.78 -13.46 -11.26
CA GLU A 109 11.13 -12.54 -10.16
C GLU A 109 9.95 -11.64 -9.79
N ARG A 110 9.20 -11.16 -10.78
CA ARG A 110 7.99 -10.37 -10.52
C ARG A 110 6.91 -11.17 -9.84
N TYR A 111 6.62 -12.37 -10.34
CA TYR A 111 5.67 -13.29 -9.72
C TYR A 111 6.03 -13.50 -8.25
N GLU A 112 7.27 -13.94 -7.97
CA GLU A 112 7.75 -14.27 -6.63
C GLU A 112 7.60 -13.08 -5.68
N LEU A 113 8.05 -11.89 -6.09
CA LEU A 113 7.99 -10.69 -5.25
C LEU A 113 6.56 -10.21 -5.00
N SER A 114 5.67 -10.28 -5.99
CA SER A 114 4.26 -9.92 -5.78
C SER A 114 3.49 -10.94 -4.94
N TYR A 115 3.85 -12.23 -5.05
CA TYR A 115 3.28 -13.31 -4.24
C TYR A 115 3.75 -13.24 -2.78
N GLU A 116 5.03 -12.90 -2.56
CA GLU A 116 5.58 -12.65 -1.22
C GLU A 116 4.85 -11.47 -0.56
N MET A 117 4.71 -10.34 -1.27
CA MET A 117 3.97 -9.19 -0.77
C MET A 117 2.50 -9.50 -0.47
N TRP A 118 1.84 -10.33 -1.29
CA TRP A 118 0.48 -10.80 -1.04
C TRP A 118 0.42 -11.64 0.25
N THR A 119 1.35 -12.58 0.40
CA THR A 119 1.45 -13.48 1.56
C THR A 119 1.68 -12.69 2.85
N ASP A 120 2.60 -11.73 2.82
CA ASP A 120 2.89 -10.88 3.97
C ASP A 120 1.66 -10.05 4.37
N LEU A 121 0.96 -9.47 3.39
CA LEU A 121 -0.27 -8.72 3.66
C LEU A 121 -1.39 -9.61 4.21
N ASP A 122 -1.57 -10.83 3.70
CA ASP A 122 -2.60 -11.78 4.17
C ASP A 122 -2.36 -12.20 5.64
N ASN A 123 -1.09 -12.43 5.99
CA ASN A 123 -0.70 -12.70 7.38
C ASN A 123 -0.97 -11.49 8.28
N LEU A 124 -0.52 -10.29 7.90
CA LEU A 124 -0.75 -9.08 8.68
C LEU A 124 -2.25 -8.73 8.81
N LYS A 125 -3.04 -8.97 7.76
CA LYS A 125 -4.50 -8.85 7.81
C LYS A 125 -5.07 -9.78 8.87
N SER A 126 -4.66 -11.04 8.88
CA SER A 126 -5.14 -12.02 9.87
C SER A 126 -4.80 -11.60 11.31
N ASP A 127 -3.59 -11.06 11.52
CA ASP A 127 -3.18 -10.52 12.83
C ASP A 127 -4.04 -9.31 13.23
N LEU A 128 -4.30 -8.40 12.28
CA LEU A 128 -5.16 -7.22 12.50
C LEU A 128 -6.61 -7.62 12.82
N GLU A 129 -7.19 -8.59 12.11
CA GLU A 129 -8.53 -9.12 12.40
C GLU A 129 -8.62 -9.69 13.83
N GLY A 130 -7.57 -10.41 14.25
CA GLY A 130 -7.48 -10.95 15.61
C GLY A 130 -7.54 -9.84 16.67
N VAL A 131 -6.70 -8.81 16.51
CA VAL A 131 -6.65 -7.68 17.45
C VAL A 131 -7.97 -6.90 17.45
N GLU A 132 -8.58 -6.67 16.28
CA GLU A 132 -9.88 -5.98 16.18
C GLU A 132 -11.00 -6.75 16.90
N GLY A 133 -11.03 -8.08 16.76
CA GLY A 133 -11.98 -8.95 17.47
C GLY A 133 -11.80 -8.93 18.99
N ASP A 134 -10.55 -8.88 19.47
CA ASP A 134 -10.25 -8.74 20.90
C ASP A 134 -10.71 -7.38 21.43
N ILE A 135 -10.46 -6.29 20.68
CA ILE A 135 -10.94 -4.94 21.02
C ILE A 135 -12.48 -4.90 21.10
N GLU A 136 -13.18 -5.50 20.14
CA GLU A 136 -14.64 -5.56 20.13
C GLU A 136 -15.17 -6.31 21.37
N THR A 137 -14.57 -7.47 21.66
CA THR A 137 -14.94 -8.29 22.83
C THR A 137 -14.78 -7.49 24.12
N LYS A 138 -13.62 -6.85 24.32
CA LYS A 138 -13.31 -6.08 25.52
C LYS A 138 -14.16 -4.83 25.67
N ASN A 139 -14.47 -4.14 24.57
CA ASN A 139 -15.39 -3.01 24.59
C ASN A 139 -16.81 -3.43 25.02
N ASN A 140 -17.29 -4.58 24.55
CA ASN A 140 -18.60 -5.10 24.96
C ASN A 140 -18.62 -5.47 26.46
N GLU A 141 -17.55 -6.09 26.97
CA GLU A 141 -17.40 -6.35 28.42
C GLU A 141 -17.45 -5.06 29.24
N LEU A 142 -16.71 -4.04 28.82
CA LEU A 142 -16.65 -2.74 29.49
C LEU A 142 -18.01 -2.04 29.47
N GLN A 143 -18.72 -2.04 28.33
CA GLN A 143 -20.05 -1.43 28.22
C GLN A 143 -21.07 -2.11 29.14
N ASN A 144 -21.02 -3.44 29.27
CA ASN A 144 -21.92 -4.18 30.16
C ASN A 144 -21.70 -3.76 31.62
N LEU A 145 -20.43 -3.72 32.08
CA LEU A 145 -20.08 -3.33 33.46
C LEU A 145 -20.45 -1.88 33.79
N ASN A 146 -20.26 -0.97 32.83
CA ASN A 146 -20.57 0.45 33.03
C ASN A 146 -22.08 0.74 33.12
N SER A 147 -22.92 -0.21 32.73
CA SER A 147 -24.39 -0.11 32.83
C SER A 147 -24.95 -0.57 34.18
N GLU A 148 -24.14 -1.22 35.03
CA GLU A 148 -24.57 -1.90 36.25
C GLU A 148 -23.97 -1.32 37.56
N THR A 149 -23.10 -0.32 37.46
CA THR A 149 -22.12 -0.01 38.52
C THR A 149 -22.56 1.04 39.56
N GLU A 150 -22.80 0.59 40.81
CA GLU A 150 -22.72 1.40 42.05
C GLU A 150 -21.71 0.81 43.07
N ASP A 151 -21.04 -0.33 42.75
CA ASP A 151 -20.16 -1.08 43.67
C ASP A 151 -18.66 -0.82 43.42
N ASP A 152 -17.88 -0.63 44.50
CA ASP A 152 -16.46 -0.30 44.46
C ASP A 152 -15.60 -1.41 43.82
N GLY A 153 -16.05 -2.67 43.84
CA GLY A 153 -15.33 -3.81 43.24
C GLY A 153 -15.40 -3.87 41.71
N GLU A 154 -16.45 -3.30 41.12
CA GLU A 154 -16.63 -3.27 39.67
C GLU A 154 -15.78 -2.14 39.03
N LEU A 155 -15.44 -1.09 39.79
CA LEU A 155 -14.52 -0.03 39.36
C LEU A 155 -13.12 -0.56 39.03
N GLU A 156 -12.56 -1.44 39.87
CA GLU A 156 -11.24 -2.05 39.61
C GLU A 156 -11.25 -2.91 38.33
N THR A 157 -12.38 -3.56 38.03
CA THR A 157 -12.53 -4.35 36.80
C THR A 157 -12.60 -3.46 35.56
N ILE A 158 -13.31 -2.34 35.65
CA ILE A 158 -13.38 -1.34 34.57
C ILE A 158 -11.99 -0.76 34.29
N ASP A 159 -11.24 -0.40 35.33
CA ASP A 159 -9.87 0.14 35.18
C ASP A 159 -8.95 -0.88 34.49
N ASN A 160 -9.03 -2.16 34.87
CA ASN A 160 -8.24 -3.22 34.23
C ASN A 160 -8.62 -3.42 32.75
N LEU A 161 -9.91 -3.48 32.43
CA LEU A 161 -10.37 -3.61 31.04
C LEU A 161 -9.99 -2.39 30.19
N SER A 162 -10.05 -1.19 30.77
CA SER A 162 -9.62 0.03 30.09
C SER A 162 -8.11 0.02 29.79
N ALA A 163 -7.30 -0.53 30.69
CA ALA A 163 -5.86 -0.70 30.46
C ALA A 163 -5.60 -1.72 29.34
N GLU A 164 -6.27 -2.89 29.37
CA GLU A 164 -6.16 -3.91 28.32
C GLU A 164 -6.56 -3.37 26.93
N LEU A 165 -7.64 -2.59 26.85
CA LEU A 165 -8.07 -1.94 25.60
C LEU A 165 -7.00 -0.97 25.06
N THR A 166 -6.33 -0.24 25.95
CA THR A 166 -5.28 0.69 25.54
C THR A 166 -4.08 -0.07 24.94
N ASP A 167 -3.71 -1.20 25.54
CA ASP A 167 -2.64 -2.05 25.01
C ASP A 167 -3.02 -2.66 23.65
N LEU A 168 -4.25 -3.16 23.50
CA LEU A 168 -4.74 -3.68 22.22
C LEU A 168 -4.81 -2.60 21.12
N GLU A 169 -5.17 -1.36 21.46
CA GLU A 169 -5.13 -0.25 20.49
C GLU A 169 -3.71 0.05 20.02
N VAL A 170 -2.71 -0.12 20.88
CA VAL A 170 -1.29 -0.02 20.49
C VAL A 170 -0.93 -1.13 19.52
N ASP A 171 -1.32 -2.37 19.81
CA ASP A 171 -1.06 -3.52 18.92
C ASP A 171 -1.74 -3.35 17.56
N ARG A 172 -2.98 -2.88 17.53
CA ARG A 172 -3.71 -2.57 16.29
C ARG A 172 -2.94 -1.54 15.44
N ASN A 173 -2.48 -0.46 16.08
CA ASN A 173 -1.75 0.58 15.38
C ASN A 173 -0.38 0.09 14.88
N ASN A 174 0.29 -0.79 15.63
CA ASN A 174 1.54 -1.41 15.18
C ASN A 174 1.31 -2.27 13.92
N ALA A 175 0.28 -3.11 13.91
CA ALA A 175 -0.09 -3.92 12.74
C ALA A 175 -0.40 -3.04 11.51
N LEU A 176 -1.15 -1.95 11.69
CA LEU A 176 -1.42 -0.98 10.61
C LEU A 176 -0.16 -0.32 10.07
N GLU A 177 0.79 0.05 10.94
CA GLU A 177 2.07 0.62 10.51
C GLU A 177 2.93 -0.41 9.77
N GLU A 178 2.92 -1.68 10.19
CA GLU A 178 3.59 -2.76 9.47
C GLU A 178 3.01 -2.92 8.05
N ILE A 179 1.69 -2.95 7.91
CA ILE A 179 0.99 -2.97 6.61
C ILE A 179 1.39 -1.76 5.75
N LYS A 180 1.37 -0.55 6.32
CA LYS A 180 1.73 0.70 5.62
C LYS A 180 3.20 0.76 5.22
N SER A 181 4.05 -0.05 5.84
CA SER A 181 5.48 -0.17 5.54
C SER A 181 5.83 -1.22 4.50
N LEU A 182 4.88 -2.10 4.14
CA LEU A 182 5.07 -3.10 3.08
C LEU A 182 5.49 -2.41 1.79
N SER A 183 6.56 -2.91 1.19
CA SER A 183 7.14 -2.34 -0.02
C SER A 183 7.81 -3.40 -0.87
N TYR A 184 7.67 -3.24 -2.18
CA TYR A 184 8.29 -4.07 -3.19
C TYR A 184 9.81 -3.96 -3.16
N GLN A 185 10.49 -5.10 -3.02
CA GLN A 185 11.95 -5.19 -2.90
C GLN A 185 12.68 -5.46 -4.23
N GLY A 186 11.98 -5.48 -5.37
CA GLY A 186 12.59 -5.73 -6.69
C GLY A 186 13.27 -4.50 -7.30
N ASN A 187 14.23 -4.75 -8.20
CA ASN A 187 15.07 -3.71 -8.86
C ASN A 187 14.51 -3.20 -10.21
#